data_AF-A0A936VTQ0-F1
#
_entry.id   AF-A0A936VTQ0-F1
#
_cell.length_a   1.000
_cell.length_b   1.000
_cell.length_c   1.000
_cell.angle_alpha   90.00
_cell.angle_beta   90.00
_cell.angle_gamma   90.00
#
_symmetry.space_group_name_H-M   'P 1'
#
loop_
_entity.id
_entity.type
_entity.pdbx_description
1 polymer ?
#
loop_
_entity_poly.entity_id
_entity_poly.type
_entity_poly.pdbx_seq_one_letter_code
_entity_poly.pdbx_strand_id
1 'polypeptide(L)'
;MSVPIFILLYSSLVLGVISIWKSPHRIMVAVFSFAIMYLIRLICIICVPLEAPDNLIPLYDPVVSALLFHDGFLTKDLFSGHLASYFLFFIFSKEKHWKYFFLCATSIMATMILIQHIHYTIDILGAIVFSILSVNLSRKLVYFLLYYTQAIRISLKAGYIYNQFRNGDKS
;
A
#
# COMPACT_ATOMS: atom_id res chain seq x y z
N MET A 1 -12.64 -3.45 -22.63
CA MET A 1 -11.29 -4.07 -22.71
C MET A 1 -10.54 -3.79 -21.40
N SER A 2 -10.85 -4.51 -20.32
CA SER A 2 -10.30 -4.29 -18.97
C SER A 2 -9.23 -5.31 -18.55
N VAL A 3 -9.15 -6.45 -19.26
CA VAL A 3 -8.26 -7.58 -18.96
C VAL A 3 -6.76 -7.20 -18.88
N PRO A 4 -6.19 -6.35 -19.77
CA PRO A 4 -4.76 -6.01 -19.72
C PRO A 4 -4.37 -5.25 -18.44
N ILE A 5 -5.27 -4.40 -17.93
CA ILE A 5 -5.05 -3.61 -16.72
C ILE A 5 -4.99 -4.52 -15.50
N PHE A 6 -5.89 -5.50 -15.42
CA PHE A 6 -5.91 -6.47 -14.33
C PHE A 6 -4.70 -7.41 -14.36
N ILE A 7 -4.26 -7.86 -15.54
CA ILE A 7 -3.03 -8.67 -15.67
C ILE A 7 -1.81 -7.87 -15.18
N LEU A 8 -1.70 -6.60 -15.58
CA LEU A 8 -0.63 -5.71 -15.12
C LEU A 8 -0.70 -5.50 -13.59
N LEU A 9 -1.92 -5.45 -13.03
CA LEU A 9 -2.13 -5.24 -11.60
C LEU A 9 -1.73 -6.44 -10.78
N TYR A 10 -2.23 -7.63 -11.11
CA TYR A 10 -1.88 -8.82 -10.37
C TYR A 10 -0.40 -9.18 -10.50
N SER A 11 0.18 -9.02 -11.70
CA SER A 11 1.61 -9.23 -11.90
C SER A 11 2.45 -8.25 -11.08
N SER A 12 2.14 -6.96 -11.08
CA SER A 12 2.88 -5.98 -10.30
C SER A 12 2.76 -6.20 -8.80
N LEU A 13 1.60 -6.63 -8.30
CA LEU A 13 1.39 -6.93 -6.89
C LEU A 13 2.26 -8.13 -6.46
N VAL A 14 2.23 -9.22 -7.23
CA VAL A 14 3.06 -10.41 -6.96
C VAL A 14 4.55 -10.05 -7.00
N LEU A 15 4.99 -9.35 -8.05
CA LEU A 15 6.37 -8.91 -8.19
C LEU A 15 6.78 -7.93 -7.08
N GLY A 16 5.87 -7.07 -6.65
CA GLY A 16 6.07 -6.11 -5.57
C GLY A 16 6.36 -6.83 -4.25
N VAL A 17 5.55 -7.82 -3.90
CA VAL A 17 5.75 -8.67 -2.72
C VAL A 17 7.07 -9.43 -2.80
N ILE A 18 7.39 -10.03 -3.95
CA ILE A 18 8.66 -10.73 -4.17
C ILE A 18 9.86 -9.78 -3.98
N SER A 19 9.77 -8.54 -4.46
CA SER A 19 10.87 -7.56 -4.39
C SER A 19 11.23 -7.17 -2.95
N ILE A 20 10.27 -7.18 -2.03
CA ILE A 20 10.45 -6.80 -0.62
C ILE A 20 10.57 -8.00 0.32
N TRP A 21 10.36 -9.23 -0.18
CA TRP A 21 10.32 -10.46 0.62
C TRP A 21 11.57 -10.68 1.49
N LYS A 22 12.74 -10.30 0.99
CA LYS A 22 14.03 -10.47 1.68
C LYS A 22 14.24 -9.52 2.86
N SER A 23 13.31 -8.61 3.15
CA SER A 23 13.48 -7.58 4.19
C SER A 23 12.22 -7.41 5.04
N PRO A 24 12.13 -8.07 6.22
CA PRO A 24 10.93 -8.03 7.06
C PRO A 24 10.57 -6.61 7.53
N HIS A 25 11.58 -5.78 7.79
CA HIS A 25 11.36 -4.36 8.11
C HIS A 25 10.61 -3.62 6.99
N ARG A 26 10.95 -3.90 5.72
CA ARG A 26 10.30 -3.26 4.57
C ARG A 26 8.89 -3.77 4.34
N ILE A 27 8.66 -5.05 4.58
CA ILE A 27 7.30 -5.62 4.55
C ILE A 27 6.43 -4.86 5.56
N MET A 28 6.93 -4.63 6.78
CA MET A 28 6.17 -3.90 7.79
C MET A 28 5.85 -2.48 7.35
N VAL A 29 6.83 -1.73 6.83
CA VAL A 29 6.59 -0.39 6.28
C VAL A 29 5.62 -0.44 5.10
N ALA A 30 5.72 -1.42 4.20
CA ALA A 30 4.80 -1.56 3.08
C ALA A 30 3.36 -1.79 3.57
N VAL A 31 3.14 -2.74 4.47
CA VAL A 31 1.80 -3.04 5.03
C VAL A 31 1.19 -1.81 5.70
N PHE A 32 1.95 -1.11 6.55
CA PHE A 32 1.46 0.11 7.20
C PHE A 32 1.21 1.25 6.19
N SER A 33 2.03 1.36 5.14
CA SER A 33 1.81 2.35 4.07
C SER A 33 0.55 2.04 3.28
N PHE A 34 0.26 0.77 2.99
CA PHE A 34 -0.99 0.37 2.36
C PHE A 34 -2.20 0.67 3.26
N ALA A 35 -2.11 0.38 4.56
CA ALA A 35 -3.18 0.67 5.51
C ALA A 35 -3.48 2.18 5.63
N ILE A 36 -2.44 3.01 5.79
CA ILE A 36 -2.59 4.48 5.84
C ILE A 36 -3.18 5.00 4.53
N MET A 37 -2.75 4.46 3.39
CA MET A 37 -3.26 4.86 2.09
C MET A 37 -4.74 4.49 1.90
N TYR A 38 -5.17 3.33 2.40
CA TYR A 38 -6.58 2.96 2.44
C TYR A 38 -7.41 3.87 3.36
N LEU A 39 -6.86 4.31 4.48
CA LEU A 39 -7.52 5.29 5.36
C LEU A 39 -7.66 6.64 4.68
N ILE A 40 -6.59 7.13 4.03
CA ILE A 40 -6.66 8.37 3.24
C ILE A 40 -7.69 8.25 2.13
N ARG A 41 -7.76 7.10 1.45
CA ARG A 41 -8.78 6.81 0.44
C ARG A 41 -10.19 6.92 0.99
N LEU A 42 -10.44 6.34 2.16
CA LEU A 42 -11.74 6.43 2.83
C LEU A 42 -12.09 7.88 3.15
N ILE A 43 -11.14 8.65 3.67
CA ILE A 43 -11.32 10.08 3.97
C ILE A 43 -11.60 10.87 2.69
N CYS A 44 -10.88 10.63 1.60
CA CYS A 44 -11.09 11.31 0.32
C CYS A 44 -12.47 11.00 -0.27
N ILE A 45 -12.93 9.75 -0.20
CA ILE A 45 -14.28 9.36 -0.68
C ILE A 45 -15.37 10.07 0.14
N ILE A 46 -15.17 10.24 1.45
CA ILE A 46 -16.13 10.92 2.32
C ILE A 46 -16.10 12.44 2.13
N CYS A 47 -14.91 13.05 2.08
CA CYS A 47 -14.75 14.51 2.02
C CYS A 47 -14.97 15.08 0.61
N VAL A 48 -14.65 14.31 -0.41
CA VAL A 48 -14.75 14.74 -1.80
C VAL A 48 -15.50 13.67 -2.59
N PRO A 49 -16.82 13.56 -2.40
CA PRO A 49 -17.65 12.69 -3.21
C PRO A 49 -17.79 13.32 -4.60
N LEU A 50 -16.78 13.15 -5.45
CA LEU A 50 -16.90 13.48 -6.86
C LEU A 50 -17.97 12.55 -7.45
N GLU A 51 -18.92 13.15 -8.16
CA GLU A 51 -19.94 12.38 -8.88
C GLU A 51 -19.24 11.60 -10.00
N ALA A 52 -19.60 10.31 -10.08
CA ALA A 52 -19.16 9.45 -11.17
C ALA A 52 -19.64 10.06 -12.50
N PRO A 53 -18.76 10.32 -13.49
CA PRO A 53 -19.20 10.86 -14.78
C PRO A 53 -20.21 9.93 -15.44
N ASP A 54 -21.26 10.50 -16.03
CA ASP A 54 -22.45 9.78 -16.53
C ASP A 54 -22.14 8.69 -17.60
N ASN A 55 -20.94 8.71 -18.19
CA ASN A 55 -20.47 7.77 -19.20
C ASN A 55 -19.42 6.77 -18.66
N LEU A 56 -19.62 6.28 -17.43
CA LEU A 56 -18.69 5.34 -16.81
C LEU A 56 -18.74 3.99 -17.55
N ILE A 57 -17.66 3.66 -18.26
CA ILE A 57 -17.49 2.33 -18.84
C ILE A 57 -17.31 1.36 -17.67
N PRO A 58 -18.24 0.41 -17.46
CA PRO A 58 -18.14 -0.49 -16.33
C PRO A 58 -16.91 -1.38 -16.46
N LEU A 59 -16.03 -1.28 -15.47
CA LEU A 59 -14.82 -2.09 -15.40
C LEU A 59 -15.20 -3.45 -14.80
N TYR A 60 -15.46 -4.42 -15.66
CA TYR A 60 -15.73 -5.79 -15.23
C TYR A 60 -14.41 -6.42 -14.76
N ASP A 61 -14.33 -6.72 -13.46
CA ASP A 61 -13.23 -7.47 -12.86
C ASP A 61 -13.53 -8.98 -12.98
N PRO A 62 -12.79 -9.72 -13.82
CA PRO A 62 -13.04 -11.15 -14.04
C PRO A 62 -12.70 -12.02 -12.83
N VAL A 63 -11.84 -11.56 -11.91
CA VAL A 63 -11.41 -12.34 -10.74
C VAL A 63 -12.41 -12.17 -9.61
N VAL A 64 -12.86 -10.93 -9.37
CA VAL A 64 -13.85 -10.64 -8.33
C VAL A 64 -15.21 -11.20 -8.69
N SER A 65 -15.64 -11.10 -9.96
CA SER A 65 -16.89 -11.73 -10.43
C SER A 65 -16.83 -13.26 -10.33
N ALA A 66 -15.68 -13.87 -10.61
CA ALA A 66 -15.50 -15.32 -10.49
C ALA A 66 -15.43 -15.81 -9.03
N LEU A 67 -14.88 -15.01 -8.11
CA LEU A 67 -14.70 -15.41 -6.70
C LEU A 67 -15.90 -15.08 -5.81
N LEU A 68 -16.58 -13.95 -6.06
CA LEU A 68 -17.68 -13.49 -5.19
C LEU A 68 -19.06 -13.94 -5.67
N PHE A 69 -19.17 -14.60 -6.84
CA PHE A 69 -20.46 -15.01 -7.44
C PHE A 69 -21.53 -13.90 -7.38
N HIS A 70 -21.09 -12.66 -7.53
CA HIS A 70 -21.94 -11.48 -7.44
C HIS A 70 -21.49 -10.51 -8.53
N ASP A 71 -22.44 -10.03 -9.31
CA ASP A 71 -22.26 -8.94 -10.27
C ASP A 71 -22.14 -7.59 -9.53
N GLY A 72 -21.34 -7.57 -8.47
CA GLY A 72 -21.12 -6.44 -7.60
C GLY A 72 -20.40 -5.35 -8.37
N PHE A 73 -21.17 -4.53 -9.08
CA PHE A 73 -20.72 -3.26 -9.62
C PHE A 73 -20.20 -2.40 -8.46
N LEU A 74 -18.89 -2.28 -8.34
CA LEU A 74 -18.26 -1.39 -7.39
C LEU A 74 -18.26 0.03 -7.99
N THR A 75 -19.43 0.67 -8.00
CA THR A 75 -19.71 1.96 -8.66
C THR A 75 -19.03 3.18 -8.02
N LYS A 76 -18.23 2.99 -6.96
CA LYS A 76 -17.66 4.08 -6.15
C LYS A 76 -16.15 3.97 -5.91
N ASP A 77 -15.40 3.42 -6.86
CA ASP A 77 -13.94 3.40 -6.77
C ASP A 77 -13.31 4.60 -7.48
N LEU A 78 -13.74 5.80 -7.08
CA LEU A 78 -13.36 7.07 -7.72
C LEU A 78 -11.93 7.53 -7.41
N PHE A 79 -11.26 6.87 -6.47
CA PHE A 79 -9.83 7.07 -6.22
C PHE A 79 -9.11 5.85 -6.74
N SER A 80 -8.28 5.99 -7.78
CA SER A 80 -7.46 4.90 -8.31
C SER A 80 -6.37 4.52 -7.31
N GLY A 81 -6.75 3.79 -6.26
CA GLY A 81 -5.83 3.16 -5.31
C GLY A 81 -4.87 2.19 -6.01
N HIS A 82 -5.21 1.78 -7.23
CA HIS A 82 -4.36 1.01 -8.11
C HIS A 82 -3.10 1.80 -8.45
N LEU A 83 -3.20 3.02 -9.00
CA LEU A 83 -2.04 3.87 -9.31
C LEU A 83 -1.15 4.09 -8.08
N ALA A 84 -1.77 4.38 -6.94
CA ALA A 84 -1.05 4.60 -5.69
C ALA A 84 -0.31 3.33 -5.22
N SER A 85 -0.88 2.15 -5.44
CA SER A 85 -0.25 0.85 -5.15
C SER A 85 1.00 0.60 -6.02
N TYR A 86 0.92 0.90 -7.33
CA TYR A 86 2.08 0.80 -8.22
C TYR A 86 3.20 1.76 -7.80
N PHE A 87 2.83 3.00 -7.44
CA PHE A 87 3.80 4.00 -7.02
C PHE A 87 4.44 3.65 -5.66
N LEU A 88 3.69 3.04 -4.74
CA LEU A 88 4.24 2.47 -3.50
C LEU A 88 5.27 1.38 -3.81
N PHE A 89 4.95 0.43 -4.70
CA PHE A 89 5.91 -0.61 -5.09
C PHE A 89 7.16 -0.03 -5.77
N PHE A 90 7.02 1.02 -6.58
CA PHE A 90 8.15 1.77 -7.10
C PHE A 90 9.04 2.34 -5.98
N ILE A 91 8.44 2.92 -4.93
CA ILE A 91 9.19 3.49 -3.80
C ILE A 91 9.91 2.40 -2.99
N PHE A 92 9.30 1.22 -2.81
CA PHE A 92 9.88 0.14 -2.02
C PHE A 92 10.92 -0.70 -2.77
N SER A 93 10.87 -0.70 -4.09
CA SER A 93 11.79 -1.46 -4.93
C SER A 93 13.22 -0.89 -4.89
N LYS A 94 14.18 -1.72 -4.51
CA LYS A 94 15.61 -1.33 -4.36
C LYS A 94 16.43 -1.59 -5.62
N GLU A 95 16.15 -2.70 -6.31
CA GLU A 95 16.91 -3.11 -7.49
C GLU A 95 16.55 -2.22 -8.68
N LYS A 96 17.57 -1.77 -9.41
CA LYS A 96 17.38 -0.87 -10.55
C LYS A 96 16.39 -1.45 -11.57
N HIS A 97 16.51 -2.75 -11.89
CA HIS A 97 15.61 -3.43 -12.82
C HIS A 97 14.14 -3.38 -12.40
N TRP A 98 13.84 -3.78 -11.16
CA TRP A 98 12.48 -3.73 -10.61
C TRP A 98 11.96 -2.30 -10.51
N LYS A 99 12.83 -1.33 -10.18
CA LYS A 99 12.46 0.07 -10.07
C LYS A 99 12.05 0.68 -11.42
N TYR A 100 12.77 0.41 -12.50
CA TYR A 100 12.37 0.85 -13.84
C TYR A 100 11.08 0.19 -14.31
N PHE A 101 10.88 -1.10 -14.00
CA PHE A 101 9.63 -1.80 -14.31
C PHE A 101 8.42 -1.13 -13.64
N PHE A 102 8.48 -0.88 -12.33
CA PHE A 102 7.38 -0.22 -11.63
C PHE A 102 7.16 1.23 -12.06
N LEU A 103 8.23 1.97 -12.41
CA LEU A 103 8.08 3.32 -12.95
C LEU A 103 7.39 3.31 -14.31
N CYS A 104 7.78 2.38 -15.20
CA CYS A 104 7.13 2.21 -16.49
C CYS A 104 5.66 1.78 -16.31
N ALA A 105 5.38 0.81 -15.44
CA ALA A 105 4.03 0.37 -15.12
C ALA A 105 3.17 1.51 -14.53
N THR A 106 3.73 2.34 -13.65
CA THR A 106 3.02 3.50 -13.09
C THR A 106 2.73 4.54 -14.18
N SER A 107 3.66 4.79 -15.08
CA SER A 107 3.47 5.70 -16.22
C SER A 107 2.37 5.21 -17.16
N ILE A 108 2.42 3.93 -17.56
CA ILE A 108 1.42 3.30 -18.41
C ILE A 108 0.03 3.34 -17.75
N MET A 109 -0.05 3.05 -16.45
CA MET A 109 -1.30 3.13 -15.70
C MET A 109 -1.81 4.56 -15.61
N ALA A 110 -0.95 5.56 -15.38
CA ALA A 110 -1.35 6.96 -15.38
C ALA A 110 -1.93 7.38 -16.74
N THR A 111 -1.28 6.96 -17.85
CA THR A 111 -1.79 7.23 -19.20
C THR A 111 -3.11 6.51 -19.47
N MET A 112 -3.27 5.25 -19.07
CA MET A 112 -4.54 4.51 -19.23
C MET A 112 -5.68 5.13 -18.43
N ILE A 113 -5.41 5.61 -17.22
CA ILE A 113 -6.39 6.27 -16.36
C ILE A 113 -6.83 7.62 -16.96
N LEU A 114 -5.90 8.38 -17.54
CA LEU A 114 -6.22 9.61 -18.28
C LEU A 114 -7.08 9.32 -19.52
N ILE A 115 -6.72 8.29 -20.30
CA ILE A 115 -7.48 7.88 -21.49
C ILE A 115 -8.88 7.40 -21.13
N GLN A 116 -9.04 6.75 -19.98
CA GLN A 116 -10.35 6.31 -19.49
C GLN A 116 -11.31 7.47 -19.18
N HIS A 117 -10.84 8.72 -19.05
CA HIS A 117 -11.66 9.90 -18.69
C HIS A 117 -12.50 9.75 -17.41
N ILE A 118 -12.28 8.69 -16.61
CA ILE A 118 -13.01 8.38 -15.37
C ILE A 118 -12.43 9.14 -14.17
N HIS A 119 -11.16 9.55 -14.24
CA HIS A 119 -10.46 10.21 -13.14
C HIS A 119 -9.91 11.57 -13.57
N TYR A 120 -10.02 12.56 -12.68
CA TYR A 120 -9.49 13.90 -12.92
C TYR A 120 -7.98 13.90 -12.70
N THR A 121 -7.26 14.82 -13.36
CA THR A 121 -5.80 15.01 -13.16
C THR A 121 -5.43 15.24 -11.69
N ILE A 122 -6.39 15.77 -10.91
CA ILE A 122 -6.28 15.97 -9.46
C ILE A 122 -6.11 14.63 -8.73
N ASP A 123 -6.73 13.54 -9.19
CA ASP A 123 -6.63 12.21 -8.57
C ASP A 123 -5.22 11.63 -8.73
N ILE A 124 -4.57 11.88 -9.88
CA ILE A 124 -3.20 11.43 -10.16
C ILE A 124 -2.21 12.19 -9.26
N LEU A 125 -2.34 13.51 -9.17
CA LEU A 125 -1.50 14.33 -8.29
C LEU A 125 -1.72 13.97 -6.82
N GLY A 126 -2.98 13.81 -6.41
CA GLY A 126 -3.35 13.34 -5.08
C GLY A 126 -2.71 11.99 -4.77
N ALA A 127 -2.84 11.01 -5.67
CA ALA A 127 -2.25 9.68 -5.50
C ALA A 127 -0.74 9.73 -5.27
N ILE A 128 0.01 10.55 -6.03
CA ILE A 128 1.46 10.70 -5.85
C ILE A 128 1.78 11.31 -4.48
N VAL A 129 1.13 12.43 -4.13
CA VAL A 129 1.38 13.14 -2.87
C VAL A 129 1.01 12.29 -1.67
N PHE A 130 -0.18 11.69 -1.67
CA PHE A 130 -0.66 10.84 -0.57
C PHE A 130 0.17 9.56 -0.43
N SER A 131 0.67 8.99 -1.53
CA SER A 131 1.58 7.84 -1.46
C SER A 131 2.88 8.21 -0.75
N ILE A 132 3.50 9.35 -1.07
CA ILE A 132 4.73 9.81 -0.41
C ILE A 132 4.48 10.08 1.08
N LEU A 133 3.38 10.76 1.40
CA LEU A 133 2.98 11.02 2.78
C LEU A 133 2.77 9.72 3.56
N SER A 134 2.07 8.76 2.97
CA SER A 134 1.81 7.46 3.58
C SER A 134 3.09 6.70 3.90
N VAL A 135 4.04 6.64 2.97
CA VAL A 135 5.34 5.99 3.21
C VAL A 135 6.13 6.70 4.31
N ASN A 136 6.17 8.03 4.30
CA ASN A 136 6.88 8.80 5.32
C ASN A 136 6.29 8.58 6.72
N LEU A 137 4.97 8.60 6.83
CA LEU A 137 4.26 8.37 8.08
C LEU A 137 4.46 6.93 8.57
N SER A 138 4.30 5.97 7.66
CA SER A 138 4.53 4.54 7.95
C SER A 138 5.95 4.28 8.44
N ARG A 139 6.98 4.84 7.81
CA ARG A 139 8.36 4.71 8.28
C ARG A 139 8.50 5.18 9.72
N LYS A 140 8.04 6.39 10.05
CA LYS A 140 8.12 6.94 11.41
C LYS A 140 7.39 6.04 12.42
N LEU A 141 6.19 5.58 12.06
CA LEU A 141 5.37 4.71 12.91
C LEU A 141 6.05 3.35 13.14
N VAL A 142 6.58 2.73 12.10
CA VAL A 142 7.32 1.47 12.18
C VAL A 142 8.60 1.63 13.01
N TYR A 143 9.39 2.70 12.80
CA TYR A 143 10.57 2.97 13.62
C TYR A 143 10.22 3.13 15.10
N PHE A 144 9.13 3.85 15.40
CA PHE A 144 8.61 4.00 16.74
C PHE A 144 8.22 2.65 17.36
N LEU A 145 7.43 1.83 16.66
CA LEU A 145 7.05 0.49 17.13
C LEU A 145 8.25 -0.42 17.40
N LEU A 146 9.23 -0.43 16.49
CA LEU A 146 10.44 -1.24 16.65
C LEU A 146 11.31 -0.74 17.82
N TYR A 147 11.38 0.57 18.04
CA TYR A 147 12.08 1.13 19.19
C TYR A 147 11.43 0.70 20.52
N TYR A 148 10.10 0.78 20.64
CA TYR A 148 9.39 0.36 21.85
C TYR A 148 9.54 -1.13 22.14
N THR A 149 9.41 -2.00 21.12
CA THR A 149 9.60 -3.44 21.31
C THR A 149 11.01 -3.81 21.80
N GLN A 150 12.04 -3.10 21.34
CA GLN A 150 13.41 -3.27 21.83
C GLN A 150 13.57 -2.78 23.27
N ALA A 151 13.01 -1.61 23.60
CA ALA A 151 13.07 -1.05 24.95
C ALA A 151 12.40 -1.97 25.99
N ILE A 152 11.22 -2.50 25.67
CA ILE A 152 10.50 -3.46 26.52
C ILE A 152 11.33 -4.75 26.71
N ARG A 153 11.91 -5.29 25.63
CA ARG A 153 12.75 -6.49 25.71
C ARG A 153 13.97 -6.29 26.62
N ILE A 154 14.63 -5.13 26.56
CA ILE A 154 15.78 -4.80 27.42
C ILE A 154 15.32 -4.65 28.87
N SER A 155 14.22 -3.93 29.12
CA SER A 155 13.67 -3.74 30.47
C SER A 155 13.30 -5.07 31.14
N LEU A 156 12.64 -5.98 30.41
CA LEU A 156 12.31 -7.31 30.90
C LEU A 156 13.56 -8.16 31.19
N LYS A 157 14.58 -8.11 30.31
CA LYS A 157 15.83 -8.83 30.51
C LYS A 157 16.60 -8.31 31.74
N ALA A 158 16.62 -6.99 31.95
CA ALA A 158 17.23 -6.38 33.13
C ALA A 158 16.49 -6.77 34.42
N GLY A 159 15.16 -6.76 34.41
CA GLY A 159 14.35 -7.21 35.55
C GLY A 159 14.56 -8.70 35.89
N TYR A 160 14.67 -9.57 34.89
CA TYR A 160 14.98 -10.98 35.09
C TYR A 160 16.36 -11.19 35.73
N ILE A 161 17.39 -10.50 35.21
CA ILE A 161 18.75 -10.57 35.74
C ILE A 161 18.80 -10.05 37.19
N TYR A 162 18.16 -8.91 37.47
CA TYR A 162 18.08 -8.35 38.83
C TYR A 162 17.43 -9.33 39.83
N ASN A 163 16.33 -9.97 39.44
CA ASN A 163 15.68 -10.97 40.28
C ASN A 163 16.53 -12.23 40.48
N GLN A 164 17.34 -12.63 39.49
CA GLN A 164 18.25 -13.75 39.63
C GLN A 164 19.38 -13.45 40.63
N PHE A 165 19.99 -12.26 40.58
CA PHE A 165 21.00 -11.83 41.56
C PHE A 165 20.43 -11.73 42.97
N ARG A 166 19.26 -11.10 43.14
CA ARG A 166 18.60 -10.98 44.45
C ARG A 166 18.25 -12.31 45.11
N ASN A 167 17.95 -13.35 44.32
CA ASN A 167 17.64 -14.68 44.84
C ASN A 167 18.89 -15.55 45.05
N GLY A 168 20.00 -15.28 44.34
CA GLY A 168 21.29 -15.95 44.55
C GLY A 168 22.03 -15.50 45.81
N ASP A 169 21.84 -14.26 46.27
CA ASP A 169 22.39 -13.76 47.55
C ASP A 169 21.63 -14.28 48.78
N LYS A 170 20.54 -15.03 48.60
CA LYS A 170 19.69 -15.57 49.68
C LYS A 170 19.87 -17.07 49.96
N SER A 171 20.80 -17.73 49.26
CA SER A 171 21.18 -19.14 49.44
C SER A 171 22.59 -19.27 49.97
#